data_AF-A0A800IHP0-F1
#
_entry.id   AF-A0A800IHP0-F1
#
_cell.length_a   1.000
_cell.length_b   1.000
_cell.length_c   1.000
_cell.angle_alpha   90.00
_cell.angle_beta   90.00
_cell.angle_gamma   90.00
#
_symmetry.space_group_name_H-M   'P 1'
#
loop_
_entity.id
_entity.type
_entity.pdbx_description
1 polymer ?
#
loop_
_entity_poly.entity_id
_entity_poly.type
_entity_poly.pdbx_seq_one_letter_code
_entity_poly.pdbx_strand_id
1 'polypeptide(L)'
;MVFAMEVEKNMEIRYRIEWGPLTHRFSRSCRTRRLTSCRLRWFLVCIWVLSWTAAQAQTTPIVDAGTENVSQEARQRAALRQFLSDVSMAKNNLGAVYFAIGNYDSAQVHLTHALEIAPNFAAAHLTLGLVHYANGDQVTALKEFKNAAAGDTIGVGRMDMVPPDTVFSWAKAQFDQMMKSPPQLAFAHTELAIAYNQGGYLADAEHHYLQSIRHDSTYMAAYTNLGKLYADVERFEEAIRLYEKVAAASVDADQLPKVYLNLGVSYMGSGHPEEAIVAWSKAVALAPDYAEAYMNLGIAYQSKDMPDSARTVWTRALGVKSDLVVARVALARLEAGEGRKDEAIQYYQEILDMGGKDPRLYAELGQIYEQYEQFDLAISNYEAAVALDPASAELQTFLYRVKSKTQDREAARQANKIRVRQIVVGSQFEAEAILTQLDTGVDFTELARTKSIDPNGANGGDLGFFGPGEMIPRFEEAAMGLQVGEVSDVIRTSLGFHIIKRIE
;
A
#
# COMPACT_ATOMS: atom_id res chain seq x y z
N MET A 1 27.54 35.18 -30.66
CA MET A 1 27.06 34.46 -31.86
C MET A 1 25.74 35.09 -32.24
N VAL A 2 25.66 35.80 -33.37
CA VAL A 2 24.39 36.37 -33.85
C VAL A 2 23.96 35.53 -35.04
N PHE A 3 22.77 34.94 -34.93
CA PHE A 3 22.11 34.21 -36.00
C PHE A 3 20.98 35.10 -36.52
N ALA A 4 21.07 35.52 -37.78
CA ALA A 4 20.01 36.26 -38.44
C ALA A 4 19.54 35.47 -39.66
N MET A 5 18.23 35.27 -39.75
CA MET A 5 17.55 34.57 -40.84
C MET A 5 16.63 35.58 -41.52
N GLU A 6 16.92 35.93 -42.77
CA GLU A 6 16.03 36.73 -43.61
C GLU A 6 15.36 35.82 -44.62
N VAL A 7 14.03 35.95 -44.74
CA VAL A 7 13.21 35.23 -45.71
C VAL A 7 12.72 36.25 -46.73
N GLU A 8 13.22 36.18 -47.95
CA GLU A 8 12.68 36.95 -49.07
C GLU A 8 11.55 36.21 -49.79
N LYS A 9 10.74 36.98 -50.53
CA LYS A 9 9.49 36.58 -51.21
C LYS A 9 9.57 35.35 -52.14
N ASN A 10 10.75 34.79 -52.40
CA ASN A 10 10.96 33.66 -53.32
C ASN A 10 11.42 32.35 -52.65
N MET A 11 11.30 32.22 -51.31
CA MET A 11 11.64 30.99 -50.56
C MET A 11 13.09 30.49 -50.73
N GLU A 12 14.06 31.40 -50.91
CA GLU A 12 15.48 31.09 -50.67
C GLU A 12 15.81 31.38 -49.19
N ILE A 13 16.28 30.37 -48.45
CA ILE A 13 16.78 30.55 -47.07
C ILE A 13 18.28 30.75 -47.15
N ARG A 14 18.78 31.90 -46.67
CA ARG A 14 20.22 32.13 -46.47
C ARG A 14 20.55 32.18 -44.98
N TYR A 15 21.63 31.50 -44.62
CA TYR A 15 22.19 31.54 -43.27
C TYR A 15 23.40 32.46 -43.25
N ARG A 16 23.44 33.39 -42.30
CA ARG A 16 24.63 34.20 -42.01
C ARG A 16 25.12 33.85 -40.60
N ILE A 17 26.40 33.52 -40.50
CA ILE A 17 27.08 33.25 -39.23
C ILE A 17 28.22 34.27 -39.12
N GLU A 18 28.13 35.20 -38.16
CA GLU A 18 29.18 36.18 -37.89
C GLU A 18 29.99 35.77 -36.65
N TRP A 19 31.29 35.57 -36.85
CA TRP A 19 32.31 35.49 -35.79
C TRP A 19 33.11 36.80 -35.88
N GLY A 20 33.41 37.45 -34.75
CA GLY A 20 34.27 38.65 -34.76
C GLY A 20 35.68 38.36 -35.29
N PRO A 21 36.58 39.35 -35.31
CA PRO A 21 36.71 40.36 -36.36
C PRO A 21 37.20 39.83 -37.74
N LEU A 22 37.15 38.52 -38.01
CA LEU A 22 37.50 37.96 -39.32
C LEU A 22 36.25 37.45 -40.05
N THR A 23 35.78 38.24 -41.02
CA THR A 23 34.62 37.90 -41.85
C THR A 23 35.00 36.98 -43.00
N HIS A 24 34.43 35.77 -43.03
CA HIS A 24 34.32 34.99 -44.27
C HIS A 24 32.85 34.95 -44.73
N ARG A 25 32.58 35.52 -45.91
CA ARG A 25 31.28 35.40 -46.60
C ARG A 25 31.25 34.10 -47.39
N PHE A 26 30.30 33.23 -47.09
CA PHE A 26 29.92 32.14 -47.98
C PHE A 26 28.51 32.41 -48.54
N SER A 27 28.41 32.56 -49.86
CA SER A 27 27.15 32.54 -50.58
C SER A 27 27.21 31.47 -51.67
N ARG A 28 26.28 30.51 -51.65
CA ARG A 28 25.98 29.70 -52.83
C ARG A 28 24.47 29.54 -52.97
N SER A 29 23.94 29.98 -54.10
CA SER A 29 22.61 29.61 -54.56
C SER A 29 22.68 28.18 -55.11
N CYS A 30 21.79 27.31 -54.65
CA CYS A 30 21.68 25.94 -55.16
C CYS A 30 20.42 25.84 -56.00
N ARG A 31 20.53 26.15 -57.30
CA ARG A 31 19.52 25.75 -58.30
C ARG A 31 19.94 24.41 -58.90
N THR A 32 19.43 23.29 -58.38
CA THR A 32 19.23 22.06 -59.18
C THR A 32 18.38 21.01 -58.45
N ARG A 33 17.41 20.45 -59.19
CA ARG A 33 16.52 19.33 -58.82
C ARG A 33 17.30 18.02 -58.64
N ARG A 34 17.63 17.64 -57.40
CA ARG A 34 17.73 16.24 -56.85
C ARG A 34 18.42 16.30 -55.48
N LEU A 35 17.67 15.94 -54.43
CA LEU A 35 17.96 16.28 -53.02
C LEU A 35 18.70 15.19 -52.22
N THR A 36 19.16 14.11 -52.84
CA THR A 36 19.64 12.93 -52.10
C THR A 36 21.17 12.82 -51.93
N SER A 37 21.98 13.47 -52.77
CA SER A 37 23.45 13.31 -52.73
C SER A 37 24.20 14.36 -51.89
N CYS A 38 23.62 15.53 -51.62
CA CYS A 38 24.25 16.58 -50.79
C CYS A 38 24.12 16.34 -49.27
N ARG A 39 23.05 15.67 -48.82
CA ARG A 39 22.81 15.42 -47.38
C ARG A 39 23.78 14.39 -46.80
N LEU A 40 24.21 13.39 -47.57
CA LEU A 40 25.09 12.32 -47.10
C LEU A 40 26.55 12.79 -46.90
N ARG A 41 27.04 13.73 -47.73
CA ARG A 41 28.42 14.24 -47.63
C ARG A 41 28.64 15.17 -46.43
N TRP A 42 27.63 15.92 -46.00
CA TRP A 42 27.73 16.76 -44.79
C TRP A 42 27.58 15.96 -43.50
N PHE A 43 26.77 14.89 -43.52
CA PHE A 43 26.63 13.98 -42.37
C PHE A 43 27.94 13.24 -42.04
N LEU A 44 28.69 12.83 -43.08
CA LEU A 44 30.00 12.17 -42.92
C LEU A 44 31.11 13.11 -42.43
N VAL A 45 31.09 14.39 -42.82
CA VAL A 45 32.08 15.38 -42.36
C VAL A 45 31.88 15.73 -40.88
N CYS A 46 30.63 15.82 -40.41
CA CYS A 46 30.35 16.04 -38.98
C CYS A 46 30.77 14.83 -38.12
N ILE A 47 30.58 13.59 -38.60
CA ILE A 47 31.03 12.38 -37.90
C ILE A 47 32.57 12.26 -37.90
N TRP A 48 33.24 12.68 -38.97
CA TRP A 48 34.71 12.67 -39.04
C TRP A 48 35.34 13.67 -38.08
N VAL A 49 34.76 14.87 -37.93
CA VAL A 49 35.21 15.85 -36.94
C VAL A 49 34.98 15.36 -35.50
N LEU A 50 33.86 14.69 -35.23
CA LEU A 50 33.53 14.14 -33.90
C LEU A 50 34.37 12.89 -33.52
N SER A 51 34.77 12.08 -34.49
CA SER A 51 35.63 10.90 -34.26
C SER A 51 37.11 11.28 -34.12
N TRP A 52 37.57 12.35 -34.77
CA TRP A 52 38.94 12.85 -34.61
C TRP A 52 39.17 13.50 -33.24
N THR A 53 38.15 14.16 -32.67
CA THR A 53 38.21 14.71 -31.31
C THR A 53 38.16 13.63 -30.22
N ALA A 54 37.51 12.49 -30.47
CA ALA A 54 37.47 11.37 -29.53
C ALA A 54 38.79 10.57 -29.47
N ALA A 55 39.52 10.48 -30.59
CA ALA A 55 40.78 9.74 -30.67
C ALA A 55 41.98 10.46 -30.01
N GLN A 56 41.95 11.79 -29.89
CA GLN A 56 43.02 12.56 -29.21
C GLN A 56 42.88 12.58 -27.68
N ALA A 57 41.75 12.13 -27.12
CA ALA A 57 41.52 12.13 -25.67
C ALA A 57 42.23 10.97 -24.92
N GLN A 58 42.88 10.03 -25.61
CA GLN A 58 43.44 8.81 -25.00
C GLN A 58 44.97 8.81 -24.78
N THR A 59 45.72 9.90 -25.02
CA THR A 59 47.20 9.86 -24.90
C THR A 59 47.87 11.10 -24.28
N THR A 60 47.31 11.68 -23.22
CA THR A 60 48.05 12.67 -22.41
C THR A 60 48.06 12.30 -20.92
N PRO A 61 49.24 12.23 -20.26
CA PRO A 61 49.33 11.84 -18.86
C PRO A 61 48.76 12.92 -17.93
N ILE A 62 48.22 12.45 -16.81
CA ILE A 62 47.56 13.20 -15.75
C ILE A 62 48.53 14.20 -15.10
N VAL A 63 48.15 15.47 -15.07
CA VAL A 63 48.65 16.49 -14.16
C VAL A 63 47.43 17.14 -13.50
N ASP A 64 47.49 17.30 -12.17
CA ASP A 64 46.41 17.76 -11.27
C ASP A 64 45.50 18.85 -11.85
N ALA A 65 44.23 18.51 -12.14
CA ALA A 65 43.18 19.46 -12.56
C ALA A 65 41.80 18.98 -12.09
N GLY A 66 41.60 18.87 -10.78
CA GLY A 66 40.39 18.29 -10.17
C GLY A 66 39.13 19.17 -10.17
N THR A 67 39.18 20.43 -10.61
CA THR A 67 38.05 21.37 -10.50
C THR A 67 37.73 22.13 -11.79
N GLU A 68 38.71 22.53 -12.59
CA GLU A 68 38.48 23.25 -13.86
C GLU A 68 37.89 22.35 -14.97
N ASN A 69 38.38 21.12 -15.12
CA ASN A 69 37.87 20.17 -16.11
C ASN A 69 36.40 19.79 -15.87
N VAL A 70 36.01 19.61 -14.61
CA VAL A 70 34.62 19.33 -14.22
C VAL A 70 33.71 20.53 -14.55
N SER A 71 34.21 21.75 -14.37
CA SER A 71 33.45 22.98 -14.68
C SER A 71 33.28 23.22 -16.19
N GLN A 72 34.28 22.87 -17.00
CA GLN A 72 34.25 23.02 -18.45
C GLN A 72 33.37 21.95 -19.10
N GLU A 73 33.45 20.71 -18.61
CA GLU A 73 32.59 19.61 -19.06
C GLU A 73 31.12 19.85 -18.69
N ALA A 74 30.85 20.39 -17.48
CA ALA A 74 29.50 20.78 -17.07
C ALA A 74 28.92 21.89 -17.98
N ARG A 75 29.72 22.90 -18.36
CA ARG A 75 29.31 23.95 -19.30
C ARG A 75 29.04 23.40 -20.70
N GLN A 76 29.88 22.50 -21.19
CA GLN A 76 29.67 21.85 -22.50
C GLN A 76 28.41 20.98 -22.51
N ARG A 77 28.17 20.21 -21.44
CA ARG A 77 26.94 19.42 -21.27
C ARG A 77 25.70 20.32 -21.19
N ALA A 78 25.77 21.46 -20.51
CA ALA A 78 24.68 22.43 -20.47
C ALA A 78 24.39 23.05 -21.84
N ALA A 79 25.44 23.47 -22.57
CA ALA A 79 25.31 24.02 -23.92
C ALA A 79 24.74 22.99 -24.92
N LEU A 80 25.16 21.73 -24.81
CA LEU A 80 24.62 20.64 -25.63
C LEU A 80 23.15 20.36 -25.31
N ARG A 81 22.76 20.35 -24.02
CA ARG A 81 21.35 20.21 -23.60
C ARG A 81 20.48 21.33 -24.17
N GLN A 82 20.95 22.58 -24.09
CA GLN A 82 20.24 23.72 -24.66
C GLN A 82 20.06 23.57 -26.17
N PHE A 83 21.14 23.25 -26.89
CA PHE A 83 21.08 23.05 -28.33
C PHE A 83 20.10 21.93 -28.74
N LEU A 84 20.13 20.79 -28.03
CA LEU A 84 19.20 19.69 -28.29
C LEU A 84 17.74 20.09 -28.00
N SER A 85 17.50 20.88 -26.96
CA SER A 85 16.17 21.44 -26.65
C SER A 85 15.65 22.33 -27.78
N ASP A 86 16.48 23.25 -28.29
CA ASP A 86 16.11 24.16 -29.38
C ASP A 86 15.78 23.37 -30.67
N VAL A 87 16.54 22.31 -30.95
CA VAL A 87 16.29 21.42 -32.11
C VAL A 87 14.97 20.66 -31.94
N SER A 88 14.70 20.07 -30.77
CA SER A 88 13.42 19.40 -30.49
C SER A 88 12.23 20.34 -30.67
N MET A 89 12.35 21.57 -30.19
CA MET A 89 11.30 22.58 -30.29
C MET A 89 11.03 22.98 -31.76
N ALA A 90 12.10 23.22 -32.53
CA ALA A 90 11.97 23.53 -33.96
C ALA A 90 11.30 22.38 -34.74
N LYS A 91 11.61 21.13 -34.38
CA LYS A 91 10.99 19.93 -34.96
C LYS A 91 9.52 19.80 -34.59
N ASN A 92 9.16 20.03 -33.34
CA ASN A 92 7.77 20.06 -32.89
C ASN A 92 6.96 21.12 -33.65
N ASN A 93 7.48 22.34 -33.74
CA ASN A 93 6.77 23.44 -34.41
C ASN A 93 6.58 23.15 -35.91
N LEU A 94 7.59 22.58 -36.56
CA LEU A 94 7.47 22.16 -37.95
C LEU A 94 6.45 21.02 -38.12
N GLY A 95 6.42 20.07 -37.19
CA GLY A 95 5.42 19.02 -37.13
C GLY A 95 3.99 19.56 -37.00
N ALA A 96 3.78 20.53 -36.10
CA ALA A 96 2.51 21.22 -35.92
C ALA A 96 2.06 21.97 -37.19
N VAL A 97 2.99 22.65 -37.89
CA VAL A 97 2.70 23.32 -39.17
C VAL A 97 2.27 22.32 -40.24
N TYR A 98 2.98 21.18 -40.35
CA TYR A 98 2.60 20.14 -41.32
C TYR A 98 1.25 19.50 -41.00
N PHE A 99 0.96 19.29 -39.71
CA PHE A 99 -0.35 18.82 -39.26
C PHE A 99 -1.45 19.83 -39.63
N ALA A 100 -1.23 21.13 -39.40
CA ALA A 100 -2.18 22.19 -39.73
C ALA A 100 -2.51 22.31 -41.23
N ILE A 101 -1.55 22.01 -42.11
CA ILE A 101 -1.79 21.99 -43.58
C ILE A 101 -2.28 20.64 -44.10
N GLY A 102 -2.62 19.69 -43.20
CA GLY A 102 -3.15 18.37 -43.54
C GLY A 102 -2.12 17.36 -44.07
N ASN A 103 -0.83 17.65 -43.95
CA ASN A 103 0.25 16.75 -44.37
C ASN A 103 0.72 15.90 -43.18
N TYR A 104 -0.08 14.90 -42.85
CA TYR A 104 0.09 14.06 -41.65
C TYR A 104 1.36 13.21 -41.67
N ASP A 105 1.79 12.71 -42.84
CA ASP A 105 3.04 11.96 -42.97
C ASP A 105 4.25 12.81 -42.58
N SER A 106 4.29 14.06 -43.06
CA SER A 106 5.39 14.99 -42.73
C SER A 106 5.31 15.43 -41.27
N ALA A 107 4.09 15.63 -40.75
CA ALA A 107 3.87 15.96 -39.35
C ALA A 107 4.43 14.88 -38.43
N GLN A 108 4.05 13.62 -38.68
CA GLN A 108 4.52 12.46 -37.93
C GLN A 108 6.05 12.38 -37.92
N VAL A 109 6.69 12.48 -39.08
CA VAL A 109 8.16 12.44 -39.18
C VAL A 109 8.83 13.52 -38.33
N HIS A 110 8.30 14.74 -38.34
CA HIS A 110 8.91 15.84 -37.58
C HIS A 110 8.66 15.72 -36.07
N LEU A 111 7.50 15.22 -35.66
CA LEU A 111 7.15 15.01 -34.26
C LEU A 111 7.90 13.82 -33.66
N THR A 112 8.03 12.71 -34.40
CA THR A 112 8.85 11.56 -33.96
C THR A 112 10.30 11.96 -33.78
N HIS A 113 10.90 12.74 -34.70
CA HIS A 113 12.26 13.24 -34.50
C HIS A 113 12.39 14.19 -33.29
N ALA A 114 11.35 14.97 -32.97
CA ALA A 114 11.35 15.79 -31.76
C ALA A 114 11.40 14.91 -30.49
N LEU A 115 10.66 13.80 -30.51
CA LEU A 115 10.58 12.82 -29.41
C LEU A 115 11.82 11.93 -29.32
N GLU A 116 12.51 11.65 -30.42
CA GLU A 116 13.81 10.96 -30.38
C GLU A 116 14.88 11.76 -29.61
N ILE A 117 14.81 13.09 -29.69
CA ILE A 117 15.74 13.98 -29.01
C ILE A 117 15.25 14.31 -27.58
N ALA A 118 13.95 14.51 -27.42
CA ALA A 118 13.30 14.79 -26.14
C ALA A 118 12.09 13.85 -25.93
N PRO A 119 12.33 12.63 -25.40
CA PRO A 119 11.30 11.59 -25.27
C PRO A 119 10.14 11.92 -24.35
N ASN A 120 10.27 12.95 -23.50
CA ASN A 120 9.22 13.40 -22.58
C ASN A 120 8.57 14.71 -23.05
N PHE A 121 8.75 15.10 -24.31
CA PHE A 121 8.27 16.39 -24.80
C PHE A 121 6.75 16.37 -25.01
N ALA A 122 6.03 16.83 -24.00
CA ALA A 122 4.57 16.76 -23.91
C ALA A 122 3.84 17.32 -25.15
N ALA A 123 4.28 18.47 -25.67
CA ALA A 123 3.65 19.10 -26.84
C ALA A 123 3.81 18.26 -28.13
N ALA A 124 4.94 17.57 -28.29
CA ALA A 124 5.20 16.73 -29.45
C ALA A 124 4.36 15.44 -29.38
N HIS A 125 4.23 14.84 -28.18
CA HIS A 125 3.32 13.72 -27.94
C HIS A 125 1.85 14.09 -28.19
N LEU A 126 1.41 15.26 -27.73
CA LEU A 126 0.04 15.73 -27.96
C LEU A 126 -0.25 15.87 -29.47
N THR A 127 0.62 16.57 -30.19
CA THR A 127 0.45 16.79 -31.64
C THR A 127 0.53 15.47 -32.41
N LEU A 128 1.39 14.55 -31.99
CA LEU A 128 1.51 13.22 -32.61
C LEU A 128 0.26 12.36 -32.35
N GLY A 129 -0.31 12.44 -31.15
CA GLY A 129 -1.59 11.81 -30.84
C GLY A 129 -2.72 12.32 -31.74
N LEU A 130 -2.76 13.62 -32.02
CA LEU A 130 -3.72 14.22 -32.96
C LEU A 130 -3.49 13.72 -34.40
N VAL A 131 -2.25 13.55 -34.84
CA VAL A 131 -1.91 12.98 -36.16
C VAL A 131 -2.40 11.53 -36.28
N HIS A 132 -2.14 10.69 -35.28
CA HIS A 132 -2.61 9.30 -35.27
C HIS A 132 -4.13 9.19 -35.26
N TYR A 133 -4.80 10.07 -34.50
CA TYR A 133 -6.25 10.15 -34.48
C TYR A 133 -6.82 10.52 -35.86
N ALA A 134 -6.24 11.52 -36.52
CA ALA A 134 -6.65 11.94 -37.87
C ALA A 134 -6.45 10.83 -38.93
N ASN A 135 -5.50 9.93 -38.70
CA ASN A 135 -5.26 8.75 -39.54
C ASN A 135 -6.11 7.53 -39.14
N GLY A 136 -7.01 7.65 -38.15
CA GLY A 136 -7.90 6.58 -37.68
C GLY A 136 -7.26 5.59 -36.70
N ASP A 137 -6.02 5.83 -36.27
CA ASP A 137 -5.31 4.99 -35.30
C ASP A 137 -5.56 5.48 -33.87
N GLN A 138 -6.72 5.10 -33.33
CA GLN A 138 -7.17 5.51 -32.01
C GLN A 138 -6.31 4.95 -30.87
N VAL A 139 -5.70 3.77 -31.07
CA VAL A 139 -4.87 3.10 -30.06
C VAL A 139 -3.56 3.85 -29.87
N THR A 140 -2.89 4.18 -30.96
CA THR A 140 -1.65 4.96 -30.91
C THR A 140 -1.92 6.39 -30.46
N ALA A 141 -3.03 7.00 -30.91
CA ALA A 141 -3.43 8.32 -30.45
C ALA A 141 -3.55 8.40 -28.91
N LEU A 142 -4.25 7.44 -28.30
CA LEU A 142 -4.41 7.36 -26.86
C LEU A 142 -3.08 7.16 -26.12
N LYS A 143 -2.18 6.35 -26.69
CA LYS A 143 -0.82 6.16 -26.14
C LYS A 143 -0.04 7.48 -26.12
N GLU A 144 -0.07 8.22 -27.22
CA GLU A 144 0.64 9.49 -27.31
C GLU A 144 0.01 10.56 -26.41
N PHE A 145 -1.31 10.59 -26.25
CA PHE A 145 -1.96 11.46 -25.26
C PHE A 145 -1.57 11.14 -23.82
N LYS A 146 -1.40 9.86 -23.47
CA LYS A 146 -0.88 9.45 -22.16
C LYS A 146 0.57 9.90 -21.94
N ASN A 147 1.42 9.75 -22.96
CA ASN A 147 2.80 10.22 -22.89
C ASN A 147 2.88 11.75 -22.77
N ALA A 148 1.96 12.48 -23.40
CA ALA A 148 1.86 13.93 -23.26
C ALA A 148 1.53 14.35 -21.83
N ALA A 149 0.63 13.62 -21.16
CA ALA A 149 0.25 13.87 -19.77
C ALA A 149 1.35 13.51 -18.75
N ALA A 150 2.25 12.59 -19.10
CA ALA A 150 3.34 12.12 -18.25
C ALA A 150 4.68 12.87 -18.46
N GLY A 151 4.76 13.78 -19.44
CA GLY A 151 5.99 14.42 -19.88
C GLY A 151 6.39 15.68 -19.10
N ASP A 152 7.69 15.94 -19.04
CA ASP A 152 8.26 17.16 -18.44
C ASP A 152 8.22 18.29 -19.48
N THR A 153 7.47 19.37 -19.20
CA THR A 153 7.57 20.63 -19.95
C THR A 153 8.93 21.24 -19.64
N ILE A 154 9.95 20.89 -20.44
CA ILE A 154 11.31 21.39 -20.25
C ILE A 154 11.28 22.88 -19.91
N GLY A 155 11.86 23.18 -18.75
CA GLY A 155 11.67 24.39 -17.98
C GLY A 155 11.80 25.71 -18.74
N VAL A 156 11.01 26.65 -18.25
CA VAL A 156 11.05 28.09 -18.43
C VAL A 156 12.45 28.63 -18.79
N GLY A 157 12.63 28.97 -20.07
CA GLY A 157 13.73 29.76 -20.60
C GLY A 157 13.25 30.51 -21.83
N ARG A 158 12.88 31.79 -21.64
CA ARG A 158 12.38 32.75 -22.64
C ARG A 158 13.02 32.61 -24.04
N MET A 159 12.19 32.41 -25.05
CA MET A 159 12.16 33.28 -26.23
C MET A 159 10.77 33.19 -26.87
N ASP A 160 10.09 34.33 -26.96
CA ASP A 160 8.74 34.49 -27.47
C ASP A 160 8.60 33.94 -28.89
N MET A 161 7.67 33.00 -29.09
CA MET A 161 6.85 32.99 -30.32
C MET A 161 5.46 32.37 -30.11
N VAL A 162 5.24 31.46 -29.14
CA VAL A 162 3.90 30.94 -28.85
C VAL A 162 3.78 30.52 -27.35
N PRO A 163 2.94 31.18 -26.53
CA PRO A 163 2.65 30.74 -25.15
C PRO A 163 2.08 29.32 -25.10
N PRO A 164 2.38 28.50 -24.07
CA PRO A 164 1.79 27.15 -23.88
C PRO A 164 0.25 27.14 -23.98
N ASP A 165 -0.39 28.21 -23.51
CA ASP A 165 -1.84 28.45 -23.60
C ASP A 165 -2.37 28.46 -25.05
N THR A 166 -1.50 28.73 -26.03
CA THR A 166 -1.87 28.85 -27.45
C THR A 166 -1.89 27.50 -28.15
N VAL A 167 -1.00 26.57 -27.78
CA VAL A 167 -1.01 25.20 -28.32
C VAL A 167 -2.16 24.42 -27.73
N PHE A 168 -2.45 24.61 -26.44
CA PHE A 168 -3.62 24.03 -25.78
C PHE A 168 -4.93 24.60 -26.32
N SER A 169 -5.04 25.92 -26.50
CA SER A 169 -6.24 26.55 -27.10
C SER A 169 -6.41 26.21 -28.58
N TRP A 170 -5.32 26.02 -29.34
CA TRP A 170 -5.39 25.58 -30.73
C TRP A 170 -5.78 24.10 -30.85
N ALA A 171 -5.17 23.22 -30.06
CA ALA A 171 -5.54 21.79 -30.00
C ALA A 171 -6.99 21.61 -29.56
N LYS A 172 -7.44 22.36 -28.54
CA LYS A 172 -8.84 22.45 -28.13
C LYS A 172 -9.75 22.95 -29.27
N ALA A 173 -9.37 24.02 -29.96
CA ALA A 173 -10.16 24.55 -31.08
C ALA A 173 -10.26 23.57 -32.27
N GLN A 174 -9.23 22.75 -32.52
CA GLN A 174 -9.27 21.69 -33.54
C GLN A 174 -10.10 20.49 -33.09
N PHE A 175 -10.00 20.11 -31.80
CA PHE A 175 -10.82 19.07 -31.18
C PHE A 175 -12.32 19.43 -31.18
N ASP A 176 -12.65 20.69 -30.86
CA ASP A 176 -13.99 21.26 -30.91
C ASP A 176 -14.53 21.34 -32.37
N GLN A 177 -13.66 21.53 -33.37
CA GLN A 177 -14.03 21.52 -34.79
C GLN A 177 -14.26 20.10 -35.35
N MET A 178 -13.58 19.09 -34.80
CA MET A 178 -13.67 17.69 -35.25
C MET A 178 -14.88 16.96 -34.65
N MET A 179 -15.23 17.26 -33.40
CA MET A 179 -16.35 16.63 -32.69
C MET A 179 -17.61 17.49 -32.86
N LYS A 180 -18.30 17.34 -33.99
CA LYS A 180 -19.43 18.21 -34.35
C LYS A 180 -20.72 17.92 -33.59
N SER A 181 -20.83 16.76 -32.93
CA SER A 181 -22.03 16.41 -32.18
C SER A 181 -21.83 16.55 -30.66
N PRO A 182 -22.85 17.00 -29.92
CA PRO A 182 -22.75 17.11 -28.46
C PRO A 182 -22.32 15.81 -27.74
N PRO A 183 -22.78 14.60 -28.14
CA PRO A 183 -22.31 13.34 -27.55
C PRO A 183 -20.82 13.06 -27.79
N GLN A 184 -20.30 13.43 -28.97
CA GLN A 184 -18.88 13.29 -29.28
C GLN A 184 -18.06 14.23 -28.40
N LEU A 185 -18.44 15.51 -28.29
CA LEU A 185 -17.76 16.46 -27.42
C LEU A 185 -17.74 16.00 -25.96
N ALA A 186 -18.84 15.40 -25.47
CA ALA A 186 -18.92 14.89 -24.12
C ALA A 186 -17.98 13.71 -23.87
N PHE A 187 -17.93 12.73 -24.79
CA PHE A 187 -16.95 11.65 -24.75
C PHE A 187 -15.52 12.19 -24.69
N ALA A 188 -15.21 13.12 -25.59
CA ALA A 188 -13.87 13.65 -25.79
C ALA A 188 -13.36 14.43 -24.57
N HIS A 189 -14.22 15.25 -23.96
CA HIS A 189 -13.92 15.90 -22.69
C HIS A 189 -13.78 14.94 -21.51
N THR A 190 -14.49 13.81 -21.51
CA THR A 190 -14.35 12.78 -20.46
C THR A 190 -12.99 12.09 -20.55
N GLU A 191 -12.54 11.72 -21.75
CA GLU A 191 -11.22 11.12 -21.95
C GLU A 191 -10.08 12.05 -21.55
N LEU A 192 -10.18 13.34 -21.88
CA LEU A 192 -9.24 14.37 -21.40
C LEU A 192 -9.22 14.45 -19.88
N ALA A 193 -10.39 14.49 -19.25
CA ALA A 193 -10.51 14.57 -17.80
C ALA A 193 -9.92 13.33 -17.10
N ILE A 194 -10.10 12.13 -17.65
CA ILE A 194 -9.47 10.89 -17.15
C ILE A 194 -7.95 11.00 -17.22
N ALA A 195 -7.40 11.50 -18.33
CA ALA A 195 -5.96 11.69 -18.50
C ALA A 195 -5.39 12.70 -17.49
N TYR A 196 -6.07 13.84 -17.29
CA TYR A 196 -5.68 14.83 -16.28
C TYR A 196 -5.75 14.27 -14.86
N ASN A 197 -6.78 13.47 -14.55
CA ASN A 197 -6.93 12.84 -13.24
C ASN A 197 -5.79 11.84 -12.97
N GLN A 198 -5.42 11.03 -13.97
CA GLN A 198 -4.28 10.12 -13.88
C GLN A 198 -2.94 10.86 -13.69
N GLY A 199 -2.82 12.06 -14.25
CA GLY A 199 -1.66 12.95 -14.06
C GLY A 199 -1.67 13.75 -12.76
N GLY A 200 -2.71 13.65 -11.93
CA GLY A 200 -2.85 14.41 -10.68
C GLY A 200 -3.27 15.87 -10.84
N TYR A 201 -3.63 16.31 -12.05
CA TYR A 201 -4.13 17.66 -12.34
C TYR A 201 -5.64 17.74 -12.07
N LEU A 202 -6.01 17.70 -10.79
CA LEU A 202 -7.39 17.51 -10.35
C LEU A 202 -8.34 18.64 -10.79
N ALA A 203 -7.88 19.89 -10.78
CA ALA A 203 -8.69 21.04 -11.19
C ALA A 203 -9.01 21.03 -12.69
N ASP A 204 -8.04 20.66 -13.53
CA ASP A 204 -8.23 20.53 -14.98
C ASP A 204 -9.14 19.33 -15.31
N ALA A 205 -8.99 18.23 -14.57
CA ALA A 205 -9.87 17.08 -14.69
C ALA A 205 -11.33 17.46 -14.36
N GLU A 206 -11.58 18.14 -13.23
CA GLU A 206 -12.90 18.65 -12.86
C GLU A 206 -13.47 19.57 -13.94
N HIS A 207 -12.67 20.53 -14.43
CA HIS A 207 -13.08 21.44 -15.50
C HIS A 207 -13.59 20.67 -16.73
N HIS A 208 -12.84 19.66 -17.17
CA HIS A 208 -13.18 18.89 -18.36
C HIS A 208 -14.37 17.95 -18.16
N TYR A 209 -14.54 17.32 -16.99
CA TYR A 209 -15.77 16.59 -16.70
C TYR A 209 -17.01 17.52 -16.73
N LEU A 210 -16.90 18.74 -16.20
CA LEU A 210 -17.99 19.72 -16.25
C LEU A 210 -18.27 20.21 -17.68
N GLN A 211 -17.26 20.34 -18.54
CA GLN A 211 -17.48 20.59 -19.96
C GLN A 211 -18.19 19.42 -20.63
N SER A 212 -17.80 18.18 -20.33
CA SER A 212 -18.49 17.00 -20.87
C SER A 212 -19.98 17.01 -20.56
N ILE A 213 -20.32 17.22 -19.28
CA ILE A 213 -21.72 17.31 -18.80
C ILE A 213 -22.48 18.47 -19.45
N ARG A 214 -21.80 19.59 -19.74
CA ARG A 214 -22.39 20.75 -20.42
C ARG A 214 -22.73 20.45 -21.88
N HIS A 215 -21.88 19.68 -22.56
CA HIS A 215 -22.10 19.29 -23.95
C HIS A 215 -23.16 18.19 -24.07
N ASP A 216 -23.12 17.18 -23.23
CA ASP A 216 -24.16 16.15 -23.17
C ASP A 216 -24.49 15.83 -21.71
N SER A 217 -25.63 16.36 -21.25
CA SER A 217 -26.11 16.13 -19.89
C SER A 217 -26.58 14.70 -19.64
N THR A 218 -26.74 13.89 -20.69
CA THR A 218 -27.11 12.48 -20.65
C THR A 218 -25.90 11.55 -20.67
N TYR A 219 -24.68 12.08 -20.82
CA TYR A 219 -23.45 11.28 -20.85
C TYR A 219 -23.00 10.87 -19.44
N MET A 220 -23.57 9.77 -18.95
CA MET A 220 -23.45 9.34 -17.54
C MET A 220 -22.03 8.97 -17.11
N ALA A 221 -21.16 8.56 -18.04
CA ALA A 221 -19.77 8.25 -17.74
C ALA A 221 -19.01 9.46 -17.17
N ALA A 222 -19.32 10.68 -17.62
CA ALA A 222 -18.74 11.90 -17.04
C ALA A 222 -19.15 12.12 -15.59
N TYR A 223 -20.43 11.87 -15.26
CA TYR A 223 -20.93 11.97 -13.88
C TYR A 223 -20.29 10.93 -12.97
N THR A 224 -20.18 9.67 -13.42
CA THR A 224 -19.55 8.59 -12.65
C THR A 224 -18.07 8.89 -12.38
N ASN A 225 -17.33 9.35 -13.37
CA ASN A 225 -15.90 9.65 -13.21
C ASN A 225 -15.66 10.93 -12.40
N LEU A 226 -16.49 11.96 -12.56
CA LEU A 226 -16.43 13.16 -11.72
C LEU A 226 -16.81 12.85 -10.27
N GLY A 227 -17.84 12.02 -10.05
CA GLY A 227 -18.20 11.54 -8.72
C GLY A 227 -17.06 10.76 -8.07
N LYS A 228 -16.29 9.99 -8.85
CA LYS A 228 -15.10 9.30 -8.36
C LYS A 228 -14.02 10.28 -7.96
N LEU A 229 -13.71 11.26 -8.82
CA LEU A 229 -12.75 12.31 -8.50
C LEU A 229 -13.12 13.01 -7.20
N TYR A 230 -14.40 13.37 -7.01
CA TYR A 230 -14.88 13.98 -5.77
C TYR A 230 -14.74 13.08 -4.55
N ALA A 231 -15.06 11.79 -4.66
CA ALA A 231 -14.87 10.84 -3.56
C ALA A 231 -13.38 10.67 -3.20
N ASP A 232 -12.49 10.63 -4.21
CA ASP A 232 -11.04 10.50 -4.02
C ASP A 232 -10.43 11.74 -3.31
N VAL A 233 -11.06 12.91 -3.45
CA VAL A 233 -10.68 14.16 -2.74
C VAL A 233 -11.58 14.48 -1.54
N GLU A 234 -12.32 13.49 -1.04
CA GLU A 234 -13.18 13.58 0.15
C GLU A 234 -14.33 14.61 0.05
N ARG A 235 -14.68 15.05 -1.17
CA ARG A 235 -15.88 15.87 -1.46
C ARG A 235 -17.13 14.98 -1.56
N PHE A 236 -17.41 14.24 -0.49
CA PHE A 236 -18.38 13.14 -0.48
C PHE A 236 -19.81 13.57 -0.84
N GLU A 237 -20.29 14.71 -0.36
CA GLU A 237 -21.65 15.20 -0.65
C GLU A 237 -21.83 15.51 -2.14
N GLU A 238 -20.77 15.97 -2.82
CA GLU A 238 -20.81 16.23 -4.25
C GLU A 238 -20.77 14.94 -5.05
N ALA A 239 -19.95 13.97 -4.61
CA ALA A 239 -19.91 12.63 -5.18
C ALA A 239 -21.28 11.92 -5.09
N ILE A 240 -21.92 11.97 -3.91
CA ILE A 240 -23.25 11.41 -3.66
C ILE A 240 -24.27 11.94 -4.67
N ARG A 241 -24.37 13.27 -4.84
CA ARG A 241 -25.33 13.88 -5.78
C ARG A 241 -25.11 13.41 -7.22
N LEU A 242 -23.86 13.24 -7.65
CA LEU A 242 -23.55 12.76 -8.99
C LEU A 242 -23.91 11.28 -9.16
N TYR A 243 -23.58 10.44 -8.18
CA TYR A 243 -23.90 9.01 -8.22
C TYR A 243 -25.40 8.72 -8.11
N GLU A 244 -26.13 9.44 -7.26
CA GLU A 244 -27.60 9.34 -7.19
C GLU A 244 -28.25 9.70 -8.53
N LYS A 245 -27.74 10.74 -9.21
CA LYS A 245 -28.21 11.11 -10.54
C LYS A 245 -27.98 9.99 -11.57
N VAL A 246 -26.80 9.37 -11.54
CA VAL A 246 -26.48 8.23 -12.41
C VAL A 246 -27.40 7.04 -12.11
N ALA A 247 -27.58 6.71 -10.82
CA ALA A 247 -28.46 5.61 -10.40
C ALA A 247 -29.92 5.82 -10.80
N ALA A 248 -30.40 7.07 -10.83
CA ALA A 248 -31.76 7.42 -11.23
C ALA A 248 -31.98 7.43 -12.76
N ALA A 249 -30.93 7.57 -13.56
CA ALA A 249 -31.02 7.77 -15.01
C ALA A 249 -31.23 6.49 -15.84
N SER A 250 -31.53 5.34 -15.21
CA SER A 250 -31.69 4.03 -15.87
C SER A 250 -30.52 3.69 -16.81
N VAL A 251 -29.31 3.85 -16.29
CA VAL A 251 -28.04 3.55 -16.98
C VAL A 251 -27.93 2.06 -17.29
N ASP A 252 -27.05 1.73 -18.24
CA ASP A 252 -26.60 0.37 -18.53
C ASP A 252 -26.43 -0.46 -17.23
N ALA A 253 -27.10 -1.61 -17.19
CA ALA A 253 -27.17 -2.47 -16.02
C ALA A 253 -25.78 -2.91 -15.55
N ASP A 254 -24.82 -3.00 -16.47
CA ASP A 254 -23.45 -3.42 -16.20
C ASP A 254 -22.65 -2.38 -15.39
N GLN A 255 -22.99 -1.09 -15.47
CA GLN A 255 -22.28 -0.03 -14.74
C GLN A 255 -22.87 0.26 -13.36
N LEU A 256 -24.15 -0.08 -13.15
CA LEU A 256 -24.85 0.19 -11.89
C LEU A 256 -24.19 -0.41 -10.65
N PRO A 257 -23.66 -1.66 -10.64
CA PRO A 257 -22.98 -2.20 -9.46
C PRO A 257 -21.82 -1.33 -8.99
N LYS A 258 -21.00 -0.81 -9.92
CA LYS A 258 -19.86 0.06 -9.61
C LYS A 258 -20.31 1.43 -9.11
N VAL A 259 -21.41 1.97 -9.66
CA VAL A 259 -22.01 3.22 -9.17
C VAL A 259 -22.48 3.05 -7.73
N TYR A 260 -23.20 1.97 -7.43
CA TYR A 260 -23.65 1.68 -6.07
C TYR A 260 -22.49 1.38 -5.10
N LEU A 261 -21.42 0.75 -5.57
CA LEU A 261 -20.19 0.60 -4.78
C LEU A 261 -19.64 1.96 -4.36
N ASN A 262 -19.41 2.85 -5.32
CA ASN A 262 -18.82 4.16 -5.03
C ASN A 262 -19.77 5.09 -4.26
N LEU A 263 -21.08 4.96 -4.51
CA LEU A 263 -22.10 5.67 -3.74
C LEU A 263 -22.04 5.25 -2.26
N GLY A 264 -21.95 3.95 -1.98
CA GLY A 264 -21.79 3.46 -0.61
C GLY A 264 -20.48 3.93 0.05
N VAL A 265 -19.37 3.96 -0.70
CA VAL A 265 -18.09 4.53 -0.22
C VAL A 265 -18.28 6.01 0.15
N SER A 266 -18.98 6.77 -0.68
CA SER A 266 -19.21 8.19 -0.44
C SER A 266 -20.13 8.43 0.77
N TYR A 267 -21.19 7.63 0.95
CA TYR A 267 -22.02 7.69 2.16
C TYR A 267 -21.24 7.32 3.42
N MET A 268 -20.41 6.27 3.38
CA MET A 268 -19.59 5.89 4.52
C MET A 268 -18.60 7.01 4.89
N GLY A 269 -17.95 7.63 3.89
CA GLY A 269 -17.02 8.74 4.09
C GLY A 269 -17.69 10.01 4.66
N SER A 270 -18.95 10.27 4.32
CA SER A 270 -19.72 11.40 4.88
C SER A 270 -20.43 11.08 6.20
N GLY A 271 -20.23 9.90 6.79
CA GLY A 271 -20.81 9.52 8.07
C GLY A 271 -22.28 9.03 8.01
N HIS A 272 -22.70 8.49 6.87
CA HIS A 272 -24.05 7.94 6.61
C HIS A 272 -24.00 6.40 6.40
N PRO A 273 -23.69 5.61 7.43
CA PRO A 273 -23.47 4.16 7.28
C PRO A 273 -24.74 3.38 6.89
N GLU A 274 -25.94 3.83 7.26
CA GLU A 274 -27.21 3.21 6.87
C GLU A 274 -27.43 3.29 5.35
N GLU A 275 -27.23 4.46 4.77
CA GLU A 275 -27.31 4.69 3.33
C GLU A 275 -26.22 3.92 2.58
N ALA A 276 -25.03 3.80 3.18
CA ALA A 276 -23.95 2.96 2.63
C ALA A 276 -24.34 1.48 2.57
N ILE A 277 -24.97 0.94 3.62
CA ILE A 277 -25.51 -0.42 3.65
C ILE A 277 -26.52 -0.62 2.52
N VAL A 278 -27.45 0.33 2.33
CA VAL A 278 -28.45 0.25 1.26
C VAL A 278 -27.79 0.25 -0.12
N ALA A 279 -26.83 1.15 -0.35
CA ALA A 279 -26.11 1.24 -1.62
C ALA A 279 -25.32 -0.04 -1.92
N TRP A 280 -24.49 -0.52 -0.99
CA TRP A 280 -23.72 -1.75 -1.18
C TRP A 280 -24.59 -3.00 -1.29
N SER A 281 -25.73 -3.06 -0.58
CA SER A 281 -26.72 -4.13 -0.75
C SER A 281 -27.27 -4.18 -2.18
N LYS A 282 -27.53 -3.03 -2.80
CA LYS A 282 -27.91 -2.96 -4.22
C LYS A 282 -26.77 -3.40 -5.14
N ALA A 283 -25.53 -3.03 -4.83
CA ALA A 283 -24.36 -3.46 -5.62
C ALA A 283 -24.23 -4.99 -5.66
N VAL A 284 -24.30 -5.67 -4.51
CA VAL A 284 -24.21 -7.14 -4.43
C VAL A 284 -25.44 -7.85 -4.99
N ALA A 285 -26.61 -7.22 -4.97
CA ALA A 285 -27.81 -7.77 -5.60
C ALA A 285 -27.73 -7.74 -7.13
N LEU A 286 -27.10 -6.70 -7.70
CA LEU A 286 -26.89 -6.57 -9.14
C LEU A 286 -25.67 -7.38 -9.63
N ALA A 287 -24.62 -7.49 -8.81
CA ALA A 287 -23.42 -8.26 -9.10
C ALA A 287 -23.07 -9.19 -7.91
N PRO A 288 -23.63 -10.41 -7.86
CA PRO A 288 -23.41 -11.36 -6.75
C PRO A 288 -21.99 -11.91 -6.61
N ASP A 289 -21.11 -11.61 -7.56
CA ASP A 289 -19.67 -11.92 -7.59
C ASP A 289 -18.79 -10.69 -7.27
N TYR A 290 -19.38 -9.57 -6.84
CA TYR A 290 -18.63 -8.37 -6.50
C TYR A 290 -18.08 -8.42 -5.07
N ALA A 291 -16.95 -9.11 -4.90
CA ALA A 291 -16.34 -9.35 -3.59
C ALA A 291 -16.02 -8.05 -2.80
N GLU A 292 -15.62 -6.99 -3.49
CA GLU A 292 -15.35 -5.67 -2.87
C GLU A 292 -16.59 -5.04 -2.23
N ALA A 293 -17.76 -5.20 -2.85
CA ALA A 293 -19.02 -4.71 -2.29
C ALA A 293 -19.41 -5.47 -1.01
N TYR A 294 -19.20 -6.79 -0.96
CA TYR A 294 -19.39 -7.57 0.26
C TYR A 294 -18.40 -7.17 1.37
N MET A 295 -17.15 -6.88 1.02
CA MET A 295 -16.14 -6.40 1.97
C MET A 295 -16.57 -5.10 2.64
N ASN A 296 -16.95 -4.12 1.84
CA ASN A 296 -17.39 -2.82 2.32
C ASN A 296 -18.69 -2.92 3.13
N LEU A 297 -19.64 -3.74 2.68
CA LEU A 297 -20.88 -4.01 3.41
C LEU A 297 -20.62 -4.56 4.81
N GLY A 298 -19.63 -5.45 4.97
CA GLY A 298 -19.25 -5.97 6.29
C GLY A 298 -18.64 -4.91 7.20
N ILE A 299 -17.84 -3.99 6.65
CA ILE A 299 -17.29 -2.85 7.39
C ILE A 299 -18.42 -1.95 7.90
N ALA A 300 -19.43 -1.64 7.06
CA ALA A 300 -20.58 -0.86 7.53
C ALA A 300 -21.40 -1.60 8.59
N TYR A 301 -21.67 -2.90 8.43
CA TYR A 301 -22.37 -3.65 9.47
C TYR A 301 -21.60 -3.69 10.79
N GLN A 302 -20.28 -3.84 10.75
CA GLN A 302 -19.44 -3.75 11.95
C GLN A 302 -19.54 -2.36 12.60
N SER A 303 -19.50 -1.27 11.82
CA SER A 303 -19.65 0.09 12.36
C SER A 303 -21.01 0.35 13.02
N LYS A 304 -22.03 -0.44 12.65
CA LYS A 304 -23.38 -0.41 13.21
C LYS A 304 -23.59 -1.39 14.36
N ASP A 305 -22.52 -2.05 14.84
CA ASP A 305 -22.58 -3.07 15.89
C ASP A 305 -23.52 -4.24 15.50
N MET A 306 -23.47 -4.64 14.22
CA MET A 306 -24.22 -5.77 13.66
C MET A 306 -23.28 -6.92 13.26
N PRO A 307 -22.66 -7.62 14.24
CA PRO A 307 -21.60 -8.59 13.98
C PRO A 307 -22.04 -9.79 13.14
N ASP A 308 -23.26 -10.32 13.34
CA ASP A 308 -23.77 -11.46 12.57
C ASP A 308 -23.94 -11.12 11.07
N SER A 309 -24.43 -9.91 10.78
CA SER A 309 -24.55 -9.42 9.41
C SER A 309 -23.17 -9.24 8.77
N ALA A 310 -22.21 -8.67 9.52
CA ALA A 310 -20.82 -8.50 9.06
C ALA A 310 -20.16 -9.85 8.74
N ARG A 311 -20.31 -10.84 9.63
CA ARG A 311 -19.80 -12.20 9.42
C ARG A 311 -20.38 -12.84 8.16
N THR A 312 -21.69 -12.70 7.96
CA THR A 312 -22.39 -13.28 6.81
C THR A 312 -21.83 -12.73 5.50
N VAL A 313 -21.67 -11.42 5.40
CA VAL A 313 -21.19 -10.80 4.15
C VAL A 313 -19.69 -10.98 3.93
N TRP A 314 -18.85 -10.97 4.96
CA TRP A 314 -17.42 -11.29 4.80
C TRP A 314 -17.18 -12.76 4.47
N THR A 315 -17.96 -13.68 5.05
CA THR A 315 -17.96 -15.10 4.64
C THR A 315 -18.36 -15.24 3.17
N ARG A 316 -19.38 -14.48 2.72
CA ARG A 316 -19.78 -14.45 1.32
C ARG A 316 -18.68 -13.88 0.42
N ALA A 317 -17.97 -12.84 0.85
CA ALA A 317 -16.82 -12.28 0.13
C ALA A 317 -15.74 -13.34 -0.09
N LEU A 318 -15.42 -14.15 0.94
CA LEU A 318 -14.48 -15.27 0.83
C LEU A 318 -14.99 -16.39 -0.07
N GLY A 319 -16.30 -16.65 -0.09
CA GLY A 319 -16.92 -17.61 -1.01
C GLY A 319 -16.83 -17.18 -2.47
N VAL A 320 -16.82 -15.87 -2.75
CA VAL A 320 -16.63 -15.31 -4.09
C VAL A 320 -15.15 -15.27 -4.46
N LYS A 321 -14.30 -14.77 -3.54
CA LYS A 321 -12.86 -14.63 -3.73
C LYS A 321 -12.14 -15.15 -2.49
N SER A 322 -11.60 -16.37 -2.61
CA SER A 322 -11.04 -17.10 -1.48
C SER A 322 -9.67 -16.61 -1.03
N ASP A 323 -8.96 -15.75 -1.76
CA ASP A 323 -7.64 -15.21 -1.40
C ASP A 323 -7.72 -13.82 -0.73
N LEU A 324 -8.91 -13.38 -0.29
CA LEU A 324 -9.08 -12.12 0.43
C LEU A 324 -8.55 -12.20 1.87
N VAL A 325 -7.26 -11.92 2.05
CA VAL A 325 -6.63 -11.81 3.38
C VAL A 325 -7.35 -10.80 4.27
N VAL A 326 -7.76 -9.66 3.73
CA VAL A 326 -8.48 -8.62 4.49
C VAL A 326 -9.80 -9.13 5.07
N ALA A 327 -10.54 -9.96 4.32
CA ALA A 327 -11.78 -10.57 4.79
C ALA A 327 -11.53 -11.55 5.94
N ARG A 328 -10.50 -12.39 5.83
CA ARG A 328 -10.13 -13.32 6.90
C ARG A 328 -9.68 -12.61 8.16
N VAL A 329 -8.87 -11.55 8.04
CA VAL A 329 -8.47 -10.74 9.21
C VAL A 329 -9.68 -10.11 9.89
N ALA A 330 -10.61 -9.56 9.09
CA ALA A 330 -11.84 -8.98 9.63
C ALA A 330 -12.69 -10.00 10.39
N LEU A 331 -12.86 -11.21 9.82
CA LEU A 331 -13.52 -12.33 10.50
C LEU A 331 -12.76 -12.74 11.76
N ALA A 332 -11.44 -12.96 11.69
CA ALA A 332 -10.64 -13.37 12.84
C ALA A 332 -10.77 -12.39 14.03
N ARG A 333 -10.73 -11.08 13.75
CA ARG A 333 -10.95 -10.03 14.76
C ARG A 333 -12.37 -10.04 15.32
N LEU A 334 -13.37 -10.27 14.47
CA LEU A 334 -14.77 -10.40 14.88
C LEU A 334 -14.95 -11.61 15.81
N GLU A 335 -14.40 -12.78 15.43
CA GLU A 335 -14.42 -13.99 16.24
C GLU A 335 -13.75 -13.78 17.60
N ALA A 336 -12.57 -13.16 17.61
CA ALA A 336 -11.83 -12.85 18.83
C ALA A 336 -12.62 -11.89 19.76
N GLY A 337 -13.23 -10.85 19.19
CA GLY A 337 -14.04 -9.88 19.94
C GLY A 337 -15.27 -10.48 20.61
N GLU A 338 -15.86 -11.52 20.00
CA GLU A 338 -17.00 -12.26 20.57
C GLU A 338 -16.58 -13.45 21.45
N GLY A 339 -15.28 -13.59 21.72
CA GLY A 339 -14.72 -14.63 22.57
C GLY A 339 -14.66 -16.03 21.93
N ARG A 340 -14.89 -16.14 20.63
CA ARG A 340 -14.78 -17.38 19.84
C ARG A 340 -13.34 -17.59 19.39
N LYS A 341 -12.55 -18.02 20.38
CA LYS A 341 -11.10 -18.16 20.30
C LYS A 341 -10.64 -19.11 19.19
N ASP A 342 -11.24 -20.30 19.12
CA ASP A 342 -10.75 -21.36 18.25
C ASP A 342 -10.96 -21.00 16.78
N GLU A 343 -12.10 -20.37 16.46
CA GLU A 343 -12.43 -19.82 15.15
C GLU A 343 -11.49 -18.67 14.77
N ALA A 344 -11.19 -17.75 15.70
CA ALA A 344 -10.25 -16.67 15.46
C ALA A 344 -8.84 -17.20 15.12
N ILE A 345 -8.35 -18.16 15.90
CA ILE A 345 -7.05 -18.81 15.68
C ILE A 345 -7.03 -19.51 14.33
N GLN A 346 -8.10 -20.23 13.97
CA GLN A 346 -8.19 -20.91 12.68
C GLN A 346 -8.02 -19.93 11.52
N TYR A 347 -8.73 -18.79 11.53
CA TYR A 347 -8.59 -17.79 10.47
C TYR A 347 -7.16 -17.23 10.37
N TYR A 348 -6.50 -16.95 11.50
CA TYR A 348 -5.10 -16.51 11.47
C TYR A 348 -4.16 -17.59 10.92
N GLN A 349 -4.33 -18.85 11.34
CA GLN A 349 -3.53 -19.96 10.84
C GLN A 349 -3.69 -20.13 9.32
N GLU A 350 -4.92 -20.05 8.79
CA GLU A 350 -5.16 -20.09 7.35
C GLU A 350 -4.43 -18.97 6.60
N ILE A 351 -4.38 -17.75 7.17
CA ILE A 351 -3.63 -16.64 6.55
C ILE A 351 -2.12 -16.93 6.54
N LEU A 352 -1.58 -17.48 7.63
CA LEU A 352 -0.17 -17.84 7.74
C LEU A 352 0.21 -18.98 6.78
N ASP A 353 -0.67 -19.99 6.63
CA ASP A 353 -0.49 -21.12 5.71
C ASP A 353 -0.49 -20.69 4.23
N MET A 354 -1.24 -19.63 3.89
CA MET A 354 -1.18 -18.99 2.57
C MET A 354 0.10 -18.17 2.34
N GLY A 355 1.03 -18.14 3.30
CA GLY A 355 2.29 -17.41 3.21
C GLY A 355 2.20 -15.95 3.68
N GLY A 356 1.24 -15.62 4.55
CA GLY A 356 1.18 -14.32 5.21
C GLY A 356 2.45 -14.03 6.01
N LYS A 357 3.19 -12.97 5.65
CA LYS A 357 4.45 -12.56 6.29
C LYS A 357 4.39 -11.20 6.97
N ASP A 358 3.18 -10.73 7.28
CA ASP A 358 2.99 -9.46 7.98
C ASP A 358 3.19 -9.67 9.50
N PRO A 359 4.14 -8.98 10.14
CA PRO A 359 4.36 -9.07 11.59
C PRO A 359 3.09 -8.87 12.42
N ARG A 360 2.15 -8.06 11.93
CA ARG A 360 0.88 -7.76 12.62
C ARG A 360 0.02 -9.00 12.80
N LEU A 361 0.03 -9.94 11.86
CA LEU A 361 -0.76 -11.18 11.94
C LEU A 361 -0.28 -12.06 13.10
N TYR A 362 1.04 -12.20 13.25
CA TYR A 362 1.64 -12.92 14.36
C TYR A 362 1.41 -12.20 15.69
N ALA A 363 1.49 -10.87 15.71
CA ALA A 363 1.20 -10.08 16.90
C ALA A 363 -0.26 -10.23 17.36
N GLU A 364 -1.23 -10.14 16.46
CA GLU A 364 -2.65 -10.31 16.78
C GLU A 364 -2.97 -11.73 17.25
N LEU A 365 -2.38 -12.76 16.61
CA LEU A 365 -2.50 -14.13 17.09
C LEU A 365 -1.85 -14.33 18.47
N GLY A 366 -0.69 -13.71 18.71
CA GLY A 366 -0.03 -13.70 20.01
C GLY A 366 -0.86 -13.03 21.11
N GLN A 367 -1.57 -11.95 20.78
CA GLN A 367 -2.50 -11.29 21.71
C GLN A 367 -3.69 -12.17 22.07
N ILE A 368 -4.24 -12.91 21.11
CA ILE A 368 -5.29 -13.90 21.38
C ILE A 368 -4.76 -14.97 22.34
N TYR A 369 -3.58 -15.53 22.08
CA TYR A 369 -2.98 -16.50 22.99
C TYR A 369 -2.70 -15.92 24.38
N GLU A 370 -2.24 -14.67 24.48
CA GLU A 370 -2.01 -13.98 25.75
C GLU A 370 -3.33 -13.78 26.53
N GLN A 371 -4.41 -13.37 25.86
CA GLN A 371 -5.72 -13.16 26.48
C GLN A 371 -6.27 -14.43 27.14
N TYR A 372 -6.00 -15.59 26.54
CA TYR A 372 -6.42 -16.91 27.05
C TYR A 372 -5.30 -17.63 27.81
N GLU A 373 -4.32 -16.89 28.32
CA GLU A 373 -3.21 -17.38 29.16
C GLU A 373 -2.36 -18.52 28.57
N GLN A 374 -2.37 -18.67 27.25
CA GLN A 374 -1.49 -19.61 26.54
C GLN A 374 -0.15 -18.94 26.23
N PHE A 375 0.59 -18.61 27.29
CA PHE A 375 1.76 -17.75 27.19
C PHE A 375 2.88 -18.31 26.32
N ASP A 376 3.11 -19.62 26.30
CA ASP A 376 4.14 -20.22 25.43
C ASP A 376 3.85 -19.97 23.95
N LEU A 377 2.57 -20.13 23.54
CA LEU A 377 2.12 -19.84 22.19
C LEU A 377 2.15 -18.34 21.89
N ALA A 378 1.80 -17.49 22.87
CA ALA A 378 1.91 -16.04 22.74
C ALA A 378 3.37 -15.61 22.51
N ILE A 379 4.31 -16.12 23.31
CA ILE A 379 5.76 -15.89 23.18
C ILE A 379 6.21 -16.28 21.79
N SER A 380 5.91 -17.51 21.35
CA SER A 380 6.35 -18.00 20.04
C SER A 380 5.85 -17.12 18.89
N ASN A 381 4.62 -16.63 18.96
CA ASN A 381 4.06 -15.74 17.95
C ASN A 381 4.67 -14.34 18.00
N TYR A 382 4.87 -13.76 19.20
CA TYR A 382 5.55 -12.48 19.32
C TYR A 382 7.02 -12.55 18.88
N GLU A 383 7.72 -13.66 19.12
CA GLU A 383 9.07 -13.88 18.61
C GLU A 383 9.09 -13.95 17.08
N ALA A 384 8.12 -14.63 16.46
CA ALA A 384 7.97 -14.65 15.00
C ALA A 384 7.68 -13.24 14.46
N ALA A 385 6.83 -12.45 15.12
CA ALA A 385 6.55 -11.06 14.75
C ALA A 385 7.81 -10.20 14.83
N VAL A 386 8.56 -10.27 15.93
CA VAL A 386 9.83 -9.53 16.13
C VAL A 386 10.90 -9.99 15.14
N ALA A 387 10.94 -11.26 14.74
CA ALA A 387 11.87 -11.73 13.73
C ALA A 387 11.60 -11.10 12.34
N LEU A 388 10.33 -10.81 12.03
CA LEU A 388 9.94 -10.14 10.78
C LEU A 388 10.15 -8.63 10.82
N ASP A 389 9.96 -8.00 11.99
CA ASP A 389 10.27 -6.59 12.21
C ASP A 389 10.99 -6.36 13.56
N PRO A 390 12.32 -6.50 13.59
CA PRO A 390 13.12 -6.34 14.81
C PRO A 390 13.15 -4.90 15.33
N ALA A 391 12.85 -3.91 14.49
CA ALA A 391 12.93 -2.49 14.83
C ALA A 391 11.66 -1.99 15.54
N SER A 392 10.57 -2.76 15.49
CA SER A 392 9.31 -2.38 16.14
C SER A 392 9.41 -2.46 17.67
N ALA A 393 9.44 -1.29 18.30
CA ALA A 393 9.39 -1.16 19.76
C ALA A 393 8.10 -1.73 20.36
N GLU A 394 6.99 -1.67 19.63
CA GLU A 394 5.70 -2.23 20.07
C GLU A 394 5.77 -3.75 20.18
N LEU A 395 6.30 -4.44 19.16
CA LEU A 395 6.45 -5.90 19.17
C LEU A 395 7.41 -6.37 20.27
N GLN A 396 8.51 -5.65 20.48
CA GLN A 396 9.42 -5.92 21.60
C GLN A 396 8.73 -5.74 22.95
N THR A 397 7.86 -4.74 23.08
CA THR A 397 7.08 -4.50 24.30
C THR A 397 6.09 -5.62 24.58
N PHE A 398 5.38 -6.12 23.55
CA PHE A 398 4.50 -7.29 23.69
C PHE A 398 5.26 -8.53 24.15
N LEU A 399 6.39 -8.82 23.51
CA LEU A 399 7.23 -9.96 23.87
C LEU A 399 7.78 -9.85 25.31
N TYR A 400 8.32 -8.69 25.67
CA TYR A 400 8.85 -8.44 27.01
C TYR A 400 7.77 -8.59 28.08
N ARG A 401 6.59 -7.97 27.87
CA ARG A 401 5.46 -8.03 28.81
C ARG A 401 5.02 -9.46 29.09
N VAL A 402 4.91 -10.28 28.05
CA VAL A 402 4.47 -11.67 28.22
C VAL A 402 5.56 -12.52 28.88
N LYS A 403 6.83 -12.32 28.53
CA LYS A 403 7.95 -13.01 29.18
C LYS A 403 8.11 -12.64 30.66
N SER A 404 7.86 -11.38 31.03
CA SER A 404 7.90 -10.98 32.43
C SER A 404 6.77 -11.62 33.22
N LYS A 405 5.53 -11.64 32.68
CA LYS A 405 4.39 -12.32 33.31
C LYS A 405 4.66 -13.80 33.57
N THR A 406 5.27 -14.51 32.63
CA THR A 406 5.60 -15.93 32.82
C THR A 406 6.68 -16.12 33.88
N GLN A 407 7.73 -15.31 33.85
CA GLN A 407 8.79 -15.35 34.88
C GLN A 407 8.25 -15.04 36.28
N ASP A 408 7.39 -14.03 36.41
CA ASP A 408 6.79 -13.65 37.69
C ASP A 408 5.89 -14.77 38.24
N ARG A 409 5.13 -15.46 37.37
CA ARG A 409 4.30 -16.62 37.75
C ARG A 409 5.15 -17.80 38.19
N GLU A 410 6.25 -18.09 37.48
CA GLU A 410 7.19 -19.15 37.86
C GLU A 410 7.87 -18.83 39.20
N ALA A 411 8.32 -17.59 39.38
CA ALA A 411 8.90 -17.12 40.63
C ALA A 411 7.89 -17.19 41.78
N ALA A 412 6.63 -16.78 41.58
CA ALA A 412 5.57 -16.90 42.57
C ALA A 412 5.27 -18.36 42.91
N ARG A 413 5.22 -19.26 41.93
CA ARG A 413 5.04 -20.70 42.15
C ARG A 413 6.17 -21.29 42.97
N GLN A 414 7.40 -20.85 42.73
CA GLN A 414 8.57 -21.30 43.47
C GLN A 414 8.62 -20.70 44.89
N ALA A 415 8.22 -19.44 45.07
CA ALA A 415 8.14 -18.77 46.37
C ALA A 415 7.03 -19.33 47.27
N ASN A 416 5.94 -19.83 46.67
CA ASN A 416 4.81 -20.42 47.40
C ASN A 416 5.02 -21.91 47.74
N LYS A 417 6.24 -22.44 47.61
CA LYS A 417 6.54 -23.80 48.08
C LYS A 417 6.61 -23.81 49.60
N ILE A 418 5.91 -24.77 50.21
CA ILE A 418 5.94 -25.02 51.65
C ILE A 418 6.66 -26.32 51.92
N ARG A 419 7.19 -26.46 53.13
CA ARG A 419 7.80 -27.71 53.60
C ARG A 419 6.98 -28.24 54.76
N VAL A 420 6.63 -29.52 54.71
CA VAL A 420 5.83 -30.16 55.76
C VAL A 420 6.41 -31.48 56.20
N ARG A 421 6.02 -31.89 57.41
CA ARG A 421 6.13 -33.26 57.87
C ARG A 421 4.76 -33.90 57.88
N GLN A 422 4.69 -35.20 57.65
CA GLN A 422 3.44 -35.96 57.76
C GLN A 422 3.60 -37.19 58.66
N ILE A 423 2.49 -37.60 59.27
CA ILE A 423 2.30 -38.92 59.84
C ILE A 423 1.09 -39.53 59.16
N VAL A 424 1.29 -40.65 58.48
CA VAL A 424 0.22 -41.42 57.82
C VAL A 424 -0.02 -42.71 58.59
N VAL A 425 -1.28 -43.05 58.85
CA VAL A 425 -1.70 -44.31 59.48
C VAL A 425 -2.90 -44.93 58.77
N GLY A 426 -3.15 -46.21 59.04
CA GLY A 426 -4.18 -47.00 58.36
C GLY A 426 -5.61 -46.72 58.84
N SER A 427 -5.76 -46.14 60.04
CA SER A 427 -7.08 -45.91 60.65
C SER A 427 -7.23 -44.53 61.28
N GLN A 428 -8.47 -44.03 61.31
CA GLN A 428 -8.79 -42.76 61.96
C GLN A 428 -8.49 -42.78 63.46
N PHE A 429 -8.77 -43.91 64.13
CA PHE A 429 -8.53 -44.08 65.56
C PHE A 429 -7.05 -43.92 65.92
N GLU A 430 -6.14 -44.49 65.11
CA GLU A 430 -4.70 -44.31 65.31
C GLU A 430 -4.28 -42.84 65.12
N ALA A 431 -4.86 -42.15 64.13
CA ALA A 431 -4.55 -40.75 63.86
C ALA A 431 -5.00 -39.84 65.03
N GLU A 432 -6.21 -40.05 65.57
CA GLU A 432 -6.72 -39.31 66.72
C GLU A 432 -5.88 -39.57 67.99
N ALA A 433 -5.40 -40.81 68.19
CA ALA A 433 -4.49 -41.14 69.28
C ALA A 433 -3.11 -40.47 69.13
N ILE A 434 -2.65 -40.25 67.90
CA ILE A 434 -1.41 -39.52 67.62
C ILE A 434 -1.60 -38.02 67.90
N LEU A 435 -2.72 -37.41 67.49
CA LEU A 435 -3.02 -36.01 67.83
C LEU A 435 -3.02 -35.78 69.34
N THR A 436 -3.65 -36.67 70.10
CA THR A 436 -3.65 -36.59 71.58
C THR A 436 -2.22 -36.63 72.15
N GLN A 437 -1.33 -37.43 71.57
CA GLN A 437 0.08 -37.47 71.98
C GLN A 437 0.81 -36.18 71.62
N LEU A 438 0.56 -35.60 70.44
CA LEU A 438 1.13 -34.31 70.03
C LEU A 438 0.67 -33.18 70.97
N ASP A 439 -0.60 -33.17 71.37
CA ASP A 439 -1.16 -32.19 72.32
C ASP A 439 -0.52 -32.28 73.72
N THR A 440 -0.05 -33.46 74.12
CA THR A 440 0.71 -33.66 75.36
C THR A 440 2.21 -33.33 75.25
N GLY A 441 2.67 -32.90 74.08
CA GLY A 441 4.04 -32.44 73.86
C GLY A 441 5.02 -33.50 73.35
N VAL A 442 4.53 -34.66 72.89
CA VAL A 442 5.39 -35.68 72.26
C VAL A 442 5.94 -35.15 70.93
N ASP A 443 7.21 -35.46 70.63
CA ASP A 443 7.86 -34.97 69.42
C ASP A 443 7.26 -35.57 68.14
N PHE A 444 6.91 -34.70 67.19
CA PHE A 444 6.29 -35.09 65.92
C PHE A 444 7.17 -36.05 65.10
N THR A 445 8.49 -35.83 65.10
CA THR A 445 9.43 -36.66 64.32
C THR A 445 9.60 -38.04 64.92
N GLU A 446 9.48 -38.18 66.24
CA GLU A 446 9.48 -39.48 66.92
C GLU A 446 8.22 -40.28 66.60
N LEU A 447 7.05 -39.64 66.65
CA LEU A 447 5.79 -40.27 66.26
C LEU A 447 5.79 -40.63 64.77
N ALA A 448 6.33 -39.77 63.90
CA ALA A 448 6.48 -40.09 62.48
C ALA A 448 7.36 -41.33 62.24
N ARG A 449 8.50 -41.46 62.93
CA ARG A 449 9.41 -42.62 62.79
C ARG A 449 8.81 -43.92 63.29
N THR A 450 8.02 -43.85 64.35
CA THR A 450 7.53 -45.05 65.05
C THR A 450 6.12 -45.47 64.62
N LYS A 451 5.31 -44.54 64.13
CA LYS A 451 3.89 -44.77 63.83
C LYS A 451 3.54 -44.61 62.35
N SER A 452 4.31 -43.84 61.58
CA SER A 452 3.91 -43.59 60.20
C SER A 452 4.13 -44.83 59.32
N ILE A 453 3.13 -45.16 58.52
CA ILE A 453 3.23 -46.19 57.46
C ILE A 453 3.90 -45.66 56.19
N ASP A 454 4.09 -44.33 56.08
CA ASP A 454 4.75 -43.70 54.95
C ASP A 454 6.28 -43.91 55.03
N PRO A 455 6.99 -44.21 53.92
CA PRO A 455 8.43 -44.39 53.92
C PRO A 455 9.21 -43.18 54.47
N ASN A 456 8.69 -41.96 54.32
CA ASN A 456 9.34 -40.77 54.88
C ASN A 456 9.24 -40.70 56.40
N GLY A 457 8.46 -41.58 57.05
CA GLY A 457 8.44 -41.78 58.49
C GLY A 457 9.86 -41.94 59.06
N ALA A 458 10.73 -42.70 58.38
CA ALA A 458 12.14 -42.86 58.77
C ALA A 458 12.90 -41.52 58.89
N ASN A 459 12.54 -40.54 58.07
CA ASN A 459 13.08 -39.17 58.07
C ASN A 459 12.26 -38.20 58.94
N GLY A 460 11.49 -38.74 59.90
CA GLY A 460 10.60 -37.96 60.75
C GLY A 460 9.41 -37.36 60.00
N GLY A 461 8.99 -38.00 58.91
CA GLY A 461 7.83 -37.61 58.11
C GLY A 461 8.08 -36.47 57.11
N ASP A 462 9.32 -36.00 56.94
CA ASP A 462 9.65 -34.86 56.08
C ASP A 462 9.40 -35.17 54.60
N LEU A 463 8.53 -34.40 53.97
CA LEU A 463 8.18 -34.53 52.55
C LEU A 463 9.01 -33.62 51.64
N GLY A 464 9.87 -32.77 52.20
CA GLY A 464 10.52 -31.73 51.43
C GLY A 464 9.57 -30.62 50.98
N PHE A 465 10.02 -29.80 50.04
CA PHE A 465 9.26 -28.66 49.52
C PHE A 465 8.32 -29.08 48.40
N PHE A 466 7.07 -28.63 48.48
CA PHE A 466 6.10 -28.73 47.40
C PHE A 466 5.28 -27.45 47.28
N GLY A 467 4.76 -27.18 46.08
CA GLY A 467 3.92 -26.03 45.78
C GLY A 467 2.54 -26.42 45.22
N PRO A 468 1.72 -25.42 44.83
CA PRO A 468 0.38 -25.66 44.32
C PRO A 468 0.37 -26.60 43.10
N GLY A 469 -0.53 -27.59 43.14
CA GLY A 469 -0.72 -28.61 42.12
C GLY A 469 0.33 -29.73 42.11
N GLU A 470 1.18 -29.84 43.13
CA GLU A 470 2.19 -30.90 43.25
C GLU A 470 1.74 -32.05 44.16
N MET A 471 0.67 -31.87 44.97
CA MET A 471 0.17 -32.87 45.93
C MET A 471 -1.31 -33.23 45.72
N ILE A 472 -1.80 -34.25 46.43
CA ILE A 472 -3.23 -34.64 46.40
C ILE A 472 -4.07 -33.45 46.89
N PRO A 473 -5.13 -33.01 46.17
CA PRO A 473 -5.81 -31.73 46.42
C PRO A 473 -6.22 -31.50 47.89
N ARG A 474 -6.80 -32.51 48.54
CA ARG A 474 -7.25 -32.42 49.94
C ARG A 474 -6.09 -32.35 50.94
N PHE A 475 -4.96 -33.01 50.64
CA PHE A 475 -3.75 -32.90 51.45
C PHE A 475 -3.12 -31.52 51.26
N GLU A 476 -3.03 -31.06 50.01
CA GLU A 476 -2.45 -29.77 49.64
C GLU A 476 -3.20 -28.61 50.30
N GLU A 477 -4.53 -28.61 50.19
CA GLU A 477 -5.40 -27.60 50.82
C GLU A 477 -5.17 -27.51 52.32
N ALA A 478 -5.16 -28.66 53.01
CA ALA A 478 -4.91 -28.71 54.45
C ALA A 478 -3.48 -28.23 54.79
N ALA A 479 -2.47 -28.67 54.05
CA ALA A 479 -1.08 -28.30 54.30
C ALA A 479 -0.81 -26.81 54.07
N MET A 480 -1.39 -26.22 53.01
CA MET A 480 -1.24 -24.80 52.69
C MET A 480 -2.01 -23.87 53.63
N GLY A 481 -3.07 -24.38 54.27
CA GLY A 481 -3.82 -23.65 55.28
C GLY A 481 -3.10 -23.49 56.62
N LEU A 482 -2.06 -24.30 56.89
CA LEU A 482 -1.31 -24.27 58.14
C LEU A 482 -0.34 -23.08 58.22
N GLN A 483 -0.19 -22.53 59.41
CA GLN A 483 0.92 -21.66 59.78
C GLN A 483 2.17 -22.47 60.11
N VAL A 484 3.35 -21.86 60.03
CA VAL A 484 4.62 -22.53 60.36
C VAL A 484 4.59 -23.00 61.81
N GLY A 485 4.80 -24.30 62.02
CA GLY A 485 4.75 -24.98 63.32
C GLY A 485 3.39 -25.59 63.67
N GLU A 486 2.33 -25.22 62.96
CA GLU A 486 0.97 -25.73 63.18
C GLU A 486 0.82 -27.18 62.71
N VAL A 487 -0.06 -27.91 63.39
CA VAL A 487 -0.42 -29.29 63.09
C VAL A 487 -1.88 -29.33 62.65
N SER A 488 -2.17 -30.02 61.55
CA SER A 488 -3.54 -30.18 61.04
C SER A 488 -4.37 -31.13 61.89
N ASP A 489 -5.70 -31.02 61.75
CA ASP A 489 -6.61 -32.12 62.05
C ASP A 489 -6.31 -33.37 61.19
N VAL A 490 -6.98 -34.48 61.47
CA VAL A 490 -6.85 -35.71 60.69
C VAL A 490 -7.40 -35.51 59.28
N ILE A 491 -6.53 -35.63 58.27
CA ILE A 491 -6.88 -35.50 56.86
C ILE A 491 -6.95 -36.89 56.22
N ARG A 492 -8.13 -37.28 55.72
CA ARG A 492 -8.30 -38.55 55.00
C ARG A 492 -8.01 -38.39 53.52
N THR A 493 -7.12 -39.21 52.97
CA THR A 493 -6.87 -39.33 51.53
C THR A 493 -7.03 -40.79 51.07
N SER A 494 -6.72 -41.07 49.80
CA SER A 494 -6.63 -42.44 49.27
C SER A 494 -5.46 -43.24 49.87
N LEU A 495 -4.47 -42.58 50.46
CA LEU A 495 -3.26 -43.20 51.01
C LEU A 495 -3.36 -43.51 52.51
N GLY A 496 -4.41 -43.03 53.19
CA GLY A 496 -4.63 -43.25 54.61
C GLY A 496 -5.14 -42.00 55.33
N PHE A 497 -4.88 -41.96 56.63
CA PHE A 497 -5.20 -40.84 57.51
C PHE A 497 -3.92 -40.09 57.84
N HIS A 498 -3.85 -38.82 57.47
CA HIS A 498 -2.67 -37.96 57.55
C HIS A 498 -2.84 -36.96 58.69
N ILE A 499 -1.74 -36.71 59.39
CA ILE A 499 -1.56 -35.56 60.26
C ILE A 499 -0.36 -34.80 59.69
N ILE A 500 -0.55 -33.51 59.42
CA ILE A 500 0.43 -32.69 58.70
C ILE A 500 0.95 -31.64 59.67
N LYS A 501 2.26 -31.43 59.72
CA LYS A 501 2.87 -30.32 60.42
C LYS A 501 3.62 -29.44 59.43
N ARG A 502 3.26 -28.17 59.32
CA ARG A 502 4.02 -27.24 58.49
C ARG A 502 5.31 -26.86 59.21
N ILE A 503 6.43 -26.91 58.49
CA ILE A 503 7.75 -26.57 59.05
C ILE A 503 8.37 -25.35 58.39
N GLU A 504 8.07 -25.05 57.12
CA GLU A 504 8.44 -23.81 56.41
C GLU A 504 7.29 -23.35 55.50
#